data_AF-A0AAE4HDG3-F1
#
_entry.id   AF-A0AAE4HDG3-F1
#
_cell.length_a   1.000
_cell.length_b   1.000
_cell.length_c   1.000
_cell.angle_alpha   90.00
_cell.angle_beta   90.00
_cell.angle_gamma   90.00
#
_symmetry.space_group_name_H-M   'P 1'
#
loop_
_entity.id
_entity.type
_entity.pdbx_description
1 polymer ?
#
loop_
_entity_poly.entity_id
_entity_poly.type
_entity_poly.pdbx_seq_one_letter_code
_entity_poly.pdbx_strand_id
1 'polypeptide(L)'
;MANRLSNDFQFIEVGRQDPDKKDARTRSREFAEIYEPFRPQEAAGQSHRCLHCGNPYCEWKCPVHNYIPNWLQLVSEGNILEAVELCHKTNSLPEVCGRVCPQDRLCEGACTLNDGFGAVTIGSVEKYITDTAFAMGWRPDLSRVTWTDRRVAVIGAGPAGLGCADILVRNGVKPVVFDRNPEIGGLLTFGIPEFKLEKNVMERRRAVFEEMGVEFRLGVEIGRDITIDTLLEEYDALFLGMGTYKSMQGGFPGENLPGVHKALDFLIANVNHCLGFEKDPGEYISFKGQRVVVLGGGDTAMDCNRTSVRQGATSVTCAYRRDEENMPGSRKEVANAREEGVEFLFNRQPVAVVGEGKVEGVKVVRTRMGEPDENGRRRPEVVPGSEEVIPADAVVIAFGFQPDPPAWLTETGVEVDERDRVKAAEQGEFAFRTTHEKIFAGGDMVRGSDLVVTAIHEGRQAAEGILDYLGV
;
A
#
# COMPACT_ATOMS: atom_id res chain seq x y z
N MET A 1 -1.81 -36.20 8.93
CA MET A 1 -2.95 -36.14 8.01
C MET A 1 -4.07 -35.42 8.75
N ALA A 2 -4.38 -34.18 8.38
CA ALA A 2 -5.49 -33.46 8.97
C ALA A 2 -6.80 -34.15 8.57
N ASN A 3 -7.73 -34.34 9.51
CA ASN A 3 -9.07 -34.83 9.19
C ASN A 3 -9.70 -33.85 8.21
N ARG A 4 -9.97 -34.29 6.98
CA ARG A 4 -10.68 -33.49 5.98
C ARG A 4 -12.02 -33.07 6.60
N LEU A 5 -12.23 -31.77 6.74
CA LEU A 5 -13.52 -31.22 7.16
C LEU A 5 -14.54 -31.71 6.12
N SER A 6 -15.54 -32.48 6.54
CA SER A 6 -16.49 -33.15 5.64
C SER A 6 -17.86 -32.46 5.63
N ASN A 7 -17.89 -31.14 5.82
CA ASN A 7 -19.11 -30.35 5.91
C ASN A 7 -19.17 -29.27 4.83
N ASP A 8 -19.99 -29.49 3.80
CA ASP A 8 -20.18 -28.54 2.68
C ASP A 8 -20.73 -27.16 3.10
N PHE A 9 -21.26 -27.04 4.33
CA PHE A 9 -21.87 -25.80 4.86
C PHE A 9 -21.20 -25.28 6.13
N GLN A 10 -19.88 -25.41 6.25
CA GLN A 10 -19.14 -24.98 7.43
C GLN A 10 -19.42 -23.53 7.86
N PHE A 11 -19.73 -22.62 6.93
CA PHE A 11 -20.06 -21.22 7.24
C PHE A 11 -21.33 -21.03 8.09
N ILE A 12 -22.22 -22.05 8.18
CA ILE A 12 -23.40 -22.02 9.04
C ILE A 12 -23.02 -22.32 10.49
N GLU A 13 -22.09 -23.25 10.70
CA GLU A 13 -21.67 -23.72 12.03
C GLU A 13 -20.51 -22.90 12.59
N VAL A 14 -19.64 -22.40 11.72
CA VAL A 14 -18.43 -21.65 12.05
C VAL A 14 -18.57 -20.22 11.55
N GLY A 15 -18.73 -19.30 12.49
CA GLY A 15 -18.73 -17.87 12.22
C GLY A 15 -17.37 -17.36 11.71
N ARG A 16 -17.37 -16.17 11.12
CA ARG A 16 -16.13 -15.47 10.77
C ARG A 16 -15.29 -15.25 12.03
N GLN A 17 -14.01 -15.58 11.94
CA GLN A 17 -13.02 -15.27 12.97
C GLN A 17 -11.83 -14.61 12.31
N ASP A 18 -11.52 -13.38 12.73
CA ASP A 18 -10.27 -12.72 12.38
C ASP A 18 -9.14 -13.22 13.31
N PRO A 19 -7.85 -13.10 12.91
CA PRO A 19 -6.74 -13.48 13.77
C PRO A 19 -6.75 -12.73 15.09
N ASP A 20 -6.25 -13.38 16.14
CA ASP A 20 -6.11 -12.78 17.46
C ASP A 20 -5.30 -11.48 17.37
N LYS A 21 -5.68 -10.53 18.21
CA LYS A 21 -5.12 -9.19 18.21
C LYS A 21 -4.41 -8.93 19.52
N LYS A 22 -3.18 -8.40 19.46
CA LYS A 22 -2.43 -7.98 20.64
C LYS A 22 -3.23 -6.92 21.41
N ASP A 23 -3.11 -6.93 22.75
CA ASP A 23 -3.83 -5.97 23.60
C ASP A 23 -3.51 -4.51 23.21
N ALA A 24 -4.54 -3.66 23.24
CA ALA A 24 -4.43 -2.27 22.80
C ALA A 24 -3.41 -1.45 23.59
N ARG A 25 -3.24 -1.70 24.90
CA ARG A 25 -2.28 -0.99 25.75
C ARG A 25 -0.84 -1.42 25.50
N THR A 26 -0.64 -2.68 25.14
CA THR A 26 0.69 -3.21 24.81
C THR A 26 1.11 -2.77 23.41
N ARG A 27 0.24 -2.99 22.40
CA ARG A 27 0.57 -2.71 20.99
C ARG A 27 0.74 -1.22 20.68
N SER A 28 0.19 -0.33 21.50
CA SER A 28 0.32 1.13 21.33
C SER A 28 1.70 1.67 21.73
N ARG A 29 2.60 0.80 22.24
CA ARG A 29 3.96 1.17 22.68
C ARG A 29 5.08 0.59 21.81
N GLU A 30 4.72 -0.29 20.87
CA GLU A 30 5.67 -1.04 20.06
C GLU A 30 5.33 -0.88 18.57
N PHE A 31 6.38 -0.83 17.75
CA PHE A 31 6.30 -0.85 16.30
C PHE A 31 6.42 -2.29 15.80
N ALA A 32 5.44 -3.12 16.16
CA ALA A 32 5.37 -4.53 15.76
C ALA A 32 3.96 -4.89 15.26
N GLU A 33 3.85 -5.87 14.38
CA GLU A 33 2.57 -6.31 13.82
C GLU A 33 1.55 -6.61 14.93
N ILE A 34 0.33 -6.12 14.76
CA ILE A 34 -0.69 -6.16 15.83
C ILE A 34 -1.57 -7.41 15.82
N TYR A 35 -1.53 -8.19 14.74
CA TYR A 35 -2.29 -9.43 14.58
C TYR A 35 -1.36 -10.63 14.71
N GLU A 36 -1.78 -11.60 15.49
CA GLU A 36 -1.15 -12.93 15.53
C GLU A 36 -1.36 -13.63 14.17
N PRO A 37 -0.41 -14.48 13.73
CA PRO A 37 -0.65 -15.37 12.60
C PRO A 37 -1.76 -16.39 12.93
N PHE A 38 -2.52 -16.81 11.91
CA PHE A 38 -3.42 -17.95 12.10
C PHE A 38 -2.64 -19.22 12.43
N ARG A 39 -3.22 -20.02 13.32
CA ARG A 39 -2.81 -21.41 13.51
C ARG A 39 -3.34 -22.25 12.35
N PRO A 40 -2.72 -23.40 12.01
CA PRO A 40 -3.14 -24.23 10.89
C PRO A 40 -4.62 -24.63 10.94
N GLN A 41 -5.15 -24.94 12.13
CA GLN A 41 -6.55 -25.32 12.30
C GLN A 41 -7.50 -24.13 12.09
N GLU A 42 -7.11 -22.92 12.48
CA GLU A 42 -7.89 -21.69 12.29
C GLU A 42 -7.93 -21.32 10.80
N ALA A 43 -6.76 -21.35 10.14
CA ALA A 43 -6.65 -21.08 8.70
C ALA A 43 -7.46 -22.09 7.88
N ALA A 44 -7.34 -23.39 8.17
CA ALA A 44 -8.12 -24.43 7.50
C ALA A 44 -9.62 -24.24 7.76
N GLY A 45 -10.00 -23.95 9.01
CA GLY A 45 -11.40 -23.75 9.41
C GLY A 45 -12.05 -22.53 8.75
N GLN A 46 -11.35 -21.40 8.69
CA GLN A 46 -11.84 -20.19 8.01
C GLN A 46 -11.84 -20.36 6.49
N SER A 47 -10.85 -21.07 5.92
CA SER A 47 -10.81 -21.34 4.47
C SER A 47 -11.95 -22.25 4.02
N HIS A 48 -12.31 -23.24 4.83
CA HIS A 48 -13.42 -24.16 4.57
C HIS A 48 -14.80 -23.50 4.64
N ARG A 49 -14.91 -22.25 5.09
CA ARG A 49 -16.15 -21.47 4.97
C ARG A 49 -16.43 -21.06 3.52
N CYS A 50 -15.46 -21.17 2.60
CA CYS A 50 -15.66 -20.83 1.19
C CYS A 50 -16.73 -21.69 0.52
N LEU A 51 -17.61 -21.07 -0.26
CA LEU A 51 -18.69 -21.76 -1.00
C LEU A 51 -18.23 -22.39 -2.32
N HIS A 52 -16.98 -22.16 -2.75
CA HIS A 52 -16.52 -22.50 -4.10
C HIS A 52 -17.46 -21.99 -5.19
N CYS A 53 -17.88 -20.72 -5.09
CA CYS A 53 -18.82 -20.08 -6.01
C CYS A 53 -18.43 -20.29 -7.47
N GLY A 54 -19.38 -20.71 -8.31
CA GLY A 54 -19.15 -20.87 -9.75
C GLY A 54 -18.77 -19.56 -10.48
N ASN A 55 -19.25 -18.42 -9.97
CA ASN A 55 -18.76 -17.09 -10.36
C ASN A 55 -18.18 -16.39 -9.12
N PRO A 56 -16.86 -16.49 -8.87
CA PRO A 56 -16.25 -15.96 -7.66
C PRO A 56 -16.07 -14.44 -7.74
N TYR A 57 -17.03 -13.69 -7.21
CA TYR A 57 -16.94 -12.22 -7.15
C TYR A 57 -15.71 -11.71 -6.38
N CYS A 58 -15.19 -12.50 -5.42
CA CYS A 58 -13.97 -12.17 -4.70
C CYS A 58 -12.74 -12.09 -5.62
N GLU A 59 -12.66 -12.96 -6.63
CA GLU A 59 -11.61 -12.97 -7.66
C GLU A 59 -11.77 -11.77 -8.59
N TRP A 60 -12.99 -11.52 -9.08
CA TRP A 60 -13.27 -10.37 -9.94
C TRP A 60 -13.03 -9.01 -9.28
N LYS A 61 -13.26 -8.90 -7.98
CA LYS A 61 -13.04 -7.64 -7.25
C LYS A 61 -11.58 -7.44 -6.84
N CYS A 62 -10.77 -8.50 -6.81
CA CYS A 62 -9.34 -8.41 -6.58
C CYS A 62 -8.65 -7.85 -7.84
N PRO A 63 -7.88 -6.75 -7.77
CA PRO A 63 -7.27 -6.17 -8.98
C PRO A 63 -6.31 -7.09 -9.72
N VAL A 64 -5.69 -8.06 -9.02
CA VAL A 64 -4.82 -9.08 -9.64
C VAL A 64 -5.58 -10.35 -10.03
N HIS A 65 -6.89 -10.43 -9.81
CA HIS A 65 -7.70 -11.61 -10.10
C HIS A 65 -7.14 -12.92 -9.51
N ASN A 66 -6.73 -12.85 -8.23
CA ASN A 66 -6.26 -14.01 -7.48
C ASN A 66 -7.28 -15.16 -7.54
N TYR A 67 -6.79 -16.39 -7.74
CA TYR A 67 -7.58 -17.63 -7.75
C TYR A 67 -8.06 -18.05 -6.34
N ILE A 68 -8.80 -17.14 -5.69
CA ILE A 68 -9.14 -17.17 -4.26
C ILE A 68 -9.80 -18.50 -3.84
N PRO A 69 -10.87 -18.97 -4.50
CA PRO A 69 -11.51 -20.22 -4.09
C PRO A 69 -10.58 -21.43 -4.17
N ASN A 70 -9.66 -21.44 -5.13
CA ASN A 70 -8.77 -22.57 -5.38
C ASN A 70 -7.69 -22.68 -4.29
N TRP A 71 -7.00 -21.58 -3.95
CA TRP A 71 -6.00 -21.66 -2.88
C TRP A 71 -6.64 -21.77 -1.49
N LEU A 72 -7.86 -21.26 -1.28
CA LEU A 72 -8.63 -21.53 -0.04
C LEU A 72 -8.95 -23.02 0.10
N GLN A 73 -9.29 -23.71 -1.00
CA GLN A 73 -9.47 -25.15 -0.99
C GLN A 73 -8.19 -25.88 -0.56
N LEU A 74 -7.06 -25.50 -1.15
CA LEU A 74 -5.77 -26.12 -0.84
C LEU A 74 -5.40 -25.93 0.63
N VAL A 75 -5.66 -24.75 1.21
CA VAL A 75 -5.44 -24.51 2.65
C VAL A 75 -6.35 -25.37 3.53
N SER A 76 -7.63 -25.53 3.18
CA SER A 76 -8.54 -26.38 3.97
C SER A 76 -8.14 -27.86 3.93
N GLU A 77 -7.44 -28.29 2.87
CA GLU A 77 -6.87 -29.62 2.70
C GLU A 77 -5.44 -29.75 3.28
N GLY A 78 -4.81 -28.64 3.69
CA GLY A 78 -3.46 -28.60 4.27
C GLY A 78 -2.32 -28.52 3.24
N ASN A 79 -2.62 -28.26 1.97
CA ASN A 79 -1.69 -28.22 0.84
C ASN A 79 -1.08 -26.81 0.65
N ILE A 80 -0.22 -26.39 1.59
CA ILE A 80 0.30 -25.01 1.64
C ILE A 80 1.24 -24.67 0.48
N LEU A 81 2.07 -25.62 0.03
CA LEU A 81 3.03 -25.37 -1.05
C LEU A 81 2.32 -25.16 -2.40
N GLU A 82 1.28 -25.93 -2.68
CA GLU A 82 0.46 -25.73 -3.87
C GLU A 82 -0.35 -24.43 -3.78
N ALA A 83 -0.82 -24.06 -2.58
CA ALA A 83 -1.55 -22.82 -2.36
C ALA A 83 -0.68 -21.59 -2.65
N VAL A 84 0.57 -21.56 -2.16
CA VAL A 84 1.47 -20.43 -2.37
C VAL A 84 1.88 -20.27 -3.83
N GLU A 85 2.08 -21.37 -4.57
CA GLU A 85 2.32 -21.33 -6.01
C GLU A 85 1.16 -20.64 -6.72
N LEU A 86 -0.07 -20.96 -6.33
CA LEU A 86 -1.26 -20.39 -6.95
C LEU A 86 -1.45 -18.89 -6.61
N CYS A 87 -1.17 -18.48 -5.37
CA CYS A 87 -1.13 -17.06 -5.01
C CYS A 87 -0.12 -16.31 -5.89
N HIS A 88 1.06 -16.90 -6.09
CA HIS A 88 2.14 -16.27 -6.84
C HIS A 88 1.94 -16.22 -8.35
N LYS A 89 1.01 -17.01 -8.92
CA LYS A 89 0.70 -16.92 -10.35
C LYS A 89 0.15 -15.56 -10.76
N THR A 90 -0.62 -14.93 -9.87
CA THR A 90 -1.34 -13.68 -10.18
C THR A 90 -0.82 -12.49 -9.36
N ASN A 91 -0.23 -12.74 -8.20
CA ASN A 91 0.30 -11.69 -7.33
C ASN A 91 1.81 -11.83 -7.11
N SER A 92 2.56 -10.76 -7.35
CA SER A 92 4.01 -10.72 -7.11
C SER A 92 4.37 -10.57 -5.63
N LEU A 93 3.47 -10.01 -4.80
CA LEU A 93 3.69 -9.73 -3.37
C LEU A 93 2.47 -10.14 -2.48
N PRO A 94 1.99 -11.40 -2.52
CA PRO A 94 0.84 -11.86 -1.76
C PRO A 94 1.02 -11.71 -0.23
N GLU A 95 2.24 -11.86 0.28
CA GLU A 95 2.56 -11.65 1.70
C GLU A 95 2.36 -10.18 2.13
N VAL A 96 2.51 -9.23 1.19
CA VAL A 96 2.23 -7.81 1.44
C VAL A 96 0.74 -7.56 1.29
N CYS A 97 0.12 -8.03 0.20
CA CYS A 97 -1.30 -7.82 -0.08
C CYS A 97 -2.21 -8.37 1.01
N GLY A 98 -1.92 -9.54 1.58
CA GLY A 98 -2.65 -10.12 2.69
C GLY A 98 -2.64 -9.26 3.96
N ARG A 99 -1.62 -8.40 4.13
CA ARG A 99 -1.46 -7.49 5.26
C ARG A 99 -2.13 -6.14 5.05
N VAL A 100 -1.93 -5.53 3.87
CA VAL A 100 -2.22 -4.09 3.66
C VAL A 100 -3.40 -3.80 2.76
N CYS A 101 -3.93 -4.77 2.01
CA CYS A 101 -5.10 -4.51 1.18
C CYS A 101 -6.33 -4.14 2.05
N PRO A 102 -7.18 -3.21 1.62
CA PRO A 102 -8.47 -2.97 2.25
C PRO A 102 -9.48 -4.04 1.78
N GLN A 103 -9.38 -5.25 2.33
CA GLN A 103 -10.17 -6.38 1.83
C GLN A 103 -11.69 -6.14 1.91
N ASP A 104 -12.14 -5.32 2.86
CA ASP A 104 -13.53 -4.90 3.05
C ASP A 104 -14.12 -4.16 1.84
N ARG A 105 -13.26 -3.59 0.98
CA ARG A 105 -13.64 -2.91 -0.27
C ARG A 105 -13.28 -3.70 -1.53
N LEU A 106 -12.50 -4.76 -1.34
CA LEU A 106 -12.01 -5.63 -2.39
C LEU A 106 -12.64 -7.02 -2.26
N CYS A 107 -11.80 -8.06 -2.16
CA CYS A 107 -12.19 -9.46 -2.23
C CYS A 107 -13.18 -9.88 -1.13
N GLU A 108 -12.99 -9.45 0.12
CA GLU A 108 -13.88 -9.80 1.23
C GLU A 108 -15.20 -9.01 1.16
N GLY A 109 -15.13 -7.74 0.74
CA GLY A 109 -16.29 -6.91 0.47
C GLY A 109 -17.23 -7.52 -0.57
N ALA A 110 -16.67 -8.17 -1.59
CA ALA A 110 -17.41 -8.85 -2.66
C ALA A 110 -17.73 -10.33 -2.38
N CYS A 111 -17.33 -10.87 -1.23
CA CYS A 111 -17.62 -12.26 -0.89
C CYS A 111 -19.13 -12.48 -0.72
N THR A 112 -19.68 -13.52 -1.33
CA THR A 112 -21.12 -13.85 -1.20
C THR A 112 -21.57 -14.03 0.25
N LEU A 113 -20.68 -14.51 1.12
CA LEU A 113 -20.97 -14.69 2.55
C LEU A 113 -20.95 -13.38 3.35
N ASN A 114 -20.48 -12.27 2.76
CA ASN A 114 -20.44 -10.99 3.45
C ASN A 114 -21.83 -10.45 3.79
N ASP A 115 -22.88 -10.98 3.14
CA ASP A 115 -24.27 -10.69 3.47
C ASP A 115 -24.76 -11.61 4.61
N GLY A 116 -24.60 -11.15 5.85
CA GLY A 116 -25.17 -11.79 7.06
C GLY A 116 -24.31 -12.87 7.74
N PHE A 117 -23.53 -13.65 6.99
CA PHE A 117 -22.66 -14.70 7.57
C PHE A 117 -21.23 -14.22 7.89
N GLY A 118 -20.85 -13.07 7.35
CA GLY A 118 -19.49 -12.53 7.40
C GLY A 118 -18.58 -13.19 6.37
N ALA A 119 -17.85 -12.38 5.59
CA ALA A 119 -16.96 -12.85 4.54
C ALA A 119 -15.92 -13.86 5.03
N VAL A 120 -15.42 -14.69 4.12
CA VAL A 120 -14.19 -15.48 4.36
C VAL A 120 -13.04 -14.51 4.63
N THR A 121 -12.15 -14.83 5.59
CA THR A 121 -10.99 -14.00 5.95
C THR A 121 -9.85 -14.17 4.94
N ILE A 122 -10.10 -13.80 3.68
CA ILE A 122 -9.23 -14.01 2.52
C ILE A 122 -7.84 -13.43 2.76
N GLY A 123 -7.73 -12.18 3.22
CA GLY A 123 -6.42 -11.53 3.42
C GLY A 123 -5.57 -12.22 4.49
N SER A 124 -6.20 -12.62 5.60
CA SER A 124 -5.52 -13.33 6.69
C SER A 124 -5.07 -14.73 6.28
N VAL A 125 -5.83 -15.42 5.42
CA VAL A 125 -5.41 -16.72 4.87
C VAL A 125 -4.28 -16.55 3.84
N GLU A 126 -4.31 -15.53 2.97
CA GLU A 126 -3.23 -15.22 2.03
C GLU A 126 -1.91 -14.94 2.78
N LYS A 127 -1.98 -14.19 3.88
CA LYS A 127 -0.86 -13.99 4.81
C LYS A 127 -0.36 -15.33 5.39
N TYR A 128 -1.27 -16.17 5.90
CA TYR A 128 -0.90 -17.47 6.48
C TYR A 128 -0.21 -18.39 5.47
N ILE A 129 -0.73 -18.48 4.24
CA ILE A 129 -0.14 -19.30 3.16
C ILE A 129 1.31 -18.90 2.93
N THR A 130 1.52 -17.61 2.69
CA THR A 130 2.82 -17.06 2.28
C THR A 130 3.85 -17.12 3.40
N ASP A 131 3.49 -16.71 4.61
CA ASP A 131 4.38 -16.77 5.77
C ASP A 131 4.80 -18.22 6.09
N THR A 132 3.85 -19.17 6.03
CA THR A 132 4.10 -20.59 6.30
C THR A 132 4.97 -21.21 5.22
N ALA A 133 4.68 -20.93 3.93
CA ALA A 133 5.48 -21.44 2.83
C ALA A 133 6.94 -20.95 2.90
N PHE A 134 7.16 -19.67 3.19
CA PHE A 134 8.52 -19.15 3.39
C PHE A 134 9.23 -19.82 4.57
N ALA A 135 8.53 -20.05 5.68
CA ALA A 135 9.09 -20.79 6.82
C ALA A 135 9.43 -22.25 6.47
N MET A 136 8.72 -22.86 5.51
CA MET A 136 9.02 -24.18 4.94
C MET A 136 10.16 -24.17 3.91
N GLY A 137 10.76 -23.01 3.63
CA GLY A 137 11.85 -22.87 2.66
C GLY A 137 11.40 -22.74 1.20
N TRP A 138 10.13 -22.42 0.96
CA TRP A 138 9.61 -22.22 -0.40
C TRP A 138 10.40 -21.14 -1.16
N ARG A 139 10.62 -21.41 -2.45
CA ARG A 139 11.20 -20.50 -3.44
C ARG A 139 10.52 -20.72 -4.79
N PRO A 140 10.35 -19.65 -5.61
CA PRO A 140 9.89 -19.80 -6.98
C PRO A 140 10.81 -20.72 -7.80
N ASP A 141 10.22 -21.66 -8.54
CA ASP A 141 10.95 -22.52 -9.47
C ASP A 141 11.12 -21.83 -10.83
N LEU A 142 12.36 -21.47 -11.18
CA LEU A 142 12.74 -20.92 -12.48
C LEU A 142 13.43 -21.92 -13.40
N SER A 143 13.43 -23.22 -13.07
CA SER A 143 14.14 -24.26 -13.84
C SER A 143 13.69 -24.39 -15.29
N ARG A 144 12.49 -23.89 -15.62
CA ARG A 144 11.90 -23.90 -16.96
C ARG A 144 12.06 -22.60 -17.73
N VAL A 145 12.65 -21.57 -17.12
CA VAL A 145 12.86 -20.26 -17.76
C VAL A 145 13.98 -20.38 -18.79
N THR A 146 13.73 -19.90 -20.01
CA THR A 146 14.75 -19.78 -21.06
C THR A 146 15.26 -18.35 -21.08
N TRP A 147 16.52 -18.15 -20.70
CA TRP A 147 17.12 -16.82 -20.63
C TRP A 147 17.41 -16.24 -22.00
N THR A 148 17.21 -14.93 -22.12
CA THR A 148 17.55 -14.11 -23.28
C THR A 148 18.71 -13.17 -22.92
N ASP A 149 19.31 -12.54 -23.93
CA ASP A 149 20.30 -11.47 -23.71
C ASP A 149 19.65 -10.09 -23.45
N ARG A 150 18.31 -10.02 -23.39
CA ARG A 150 17.58 -8.76 -23.21
C ARG A 150 17.68 -8.26 -21.77
N ARG A 151 17.84 -6.94 -21.64
CA ARG A 151 17.95 -6.26 -20.34
C ARG A 151 16.99 -5.10 -20.26
N VAL A 152 16.28 -5.00 -19.13
CA VAL A 152 15.31 -3.93 -18.87
C VAL A 152 15.69 -3.18 -17.59
N ALA A 153 15.75 -1.86 -17.66
CA ALA A 153 15.95 -1.01 -16.50
C ALA A 153 14.60 -0.67 -15.86
N VAL A 154 14.43 -0.98 -14.58
CA VAL A 154 13.22 -0.73 -13.80
C VAL A 154 13.54 0.37 -12.80
N ILE A 155 12.92 1.55 -12.94
CA ILE A 155 13.21 2.73 -12.10
C ILE A 155 12.14 2.84 -11.01
N GLY A 156 12.57 2.59 -9.77
CA GLY A 156 11.73 2.51 -8.57
C GLY A 156 11.49 1.06 -8.15
N ALA A 157 11.89 0.72 -6.93
CA ALA A 157 11.69 -0.59 -6.29
C ALA A 157 10.40 -0.65 -5.45
N GLY A 158 9.40 0.16 -5.80
CA GLY A 158 8.05 0.08 -5.23
C GLY A 158 7.23 -1.10 -5.78
N PRO A 159 5.96 -1.27 -5.36
CA PRO A 159 5.14 -2.41 -5.77
C PRO A 159 5.04 -2.60 -7.29
N ALA A 160 4.92 -1.51 -8.05
CA ALA A 160 4.86 -1.56 -9.51
C ALA A 160 6.17 -2.03 -10.15
N GLY A 161 7.32 -1.49 -9.72
CA GLY A 161 8.62 -1.91 -10.23
C GLY A 161 8.94 -3.37 -9.87
N LEU A 162 8.60 -3.78 -8.64
CA LEU A 162 8.75 -5.17 -8.21
C LEU A 162 7.83 -6.12 -8.97
N GLY A 163 6.58 -5.72 -9.24
CA GLY A 163 5.66 -6.48 -10.10
C GLY A 163 6.17 -6.61 -11.54
N CYS A 164 6.74 -5.53 -12.09
CA CYS A 164 7.36 -5.54 -13.41
C CYS A 164 8.58 -6.49 -13.46
N ALA A 165 9.50 -6.36 -12.51
CA ALA A 165 10.68 -7.21 -12.44
C ALA A 165 10.36 -8.70 -12.29
N ASP A 166 9.33 -9.06 -11.50
CA ASP A 166 8.88 -10.44 -11.31
C ASP A 166 8.41 -11.08 -12.63
N ILE A 167 7.67 -10.36 -13.47
CA ILE A 167 7.21 -10.88 -14.76
C ILE A 167 8.37 -10.98 -15.76
N LEU A 168 9.23 -9.96 -15.83
CA LEU A 168 10.37 -9.96 -16.74
C LEU A 168 11.31 -11.14 -16.48
N VAL A 169 11.68 -11.36 -15.21
CA VAL A 169 12.62 -12.42 -14.83
C VAL A 169 12.04 -13.81 -15.06
N ARG A 170 10.73 -14.00 -14.88
CA ARG A 170 10.04 -15.27 -15.18
C ARG A 170 9.96 -15.59 -16.67
N ASN A 171 10.16 -14.60 -17.54
CA ASN A 171 10.18 -14.75 -18.98
C ASN A 171 11.60 -14.63 -19.56
N GLY A 172 12.64 -14.75 -18.71
CA GLY A 172 14.03 -14.83 -19.14
C GLY A 172 14.62 -13.51 -19.63
N VAL A 173 13.95 -12.38 -19.39
CA VAL A 173 14.53 -11.04 -19.57
C VAL A 173 15.19 -10.64 -18.25
N LYS A 174 16.39 -10.04 -18.30
CA LYS A 174 17.11 -9.64 -17.07
C LYS A 174 16.67 -8.24 -16.60
N PRO A 175 15.91 -8.10 -15.50
CA PRO A 175 15.60 -6.80 -14.94
C PRO A 175 16.74 -6.28 -14.06
N VAL A 176 17.04 -4.99 -14.20
CA VAL A 176 17.91 -4.25 -13.28
C VAL A 176 17.10 -3.14 -12.64
N VAL A 177 16.83 -3.26 -11.34
CA VAL A 177 15.98 -2.35 -10.59
C VAL A 177 16.84 -1.29 -9.91
N PHE A 178 16.58 -0.02 -10.22
CA PHE A 178 17.24 1.14 -9.63
C PHE A 178 16.32 1.80 -8.60
N ASP A 179 16.84 2.08 -7.40
CA ASP A 179 16.08 2.83 -6.40
C ASP A 179 17.00 3.77 -5.62
N ARG A 180 16.49 4.96 -5.29
CA ARG A 180 17.22 5.98 -4.52
C ARG A 180 17.38 5.61 -3.03
N ASN A 181 16.53 4.73 -2.52
CA ASN A 181 16.52 4.32 -1.13
C ASN A 181 17.49 3.15 -0.90
N PRO A 182 17.93 2.93 0.35
CA PRO A 182 18.87 1.85 0.68
C PRO A 182 18.23 0.45 0.69
N GLU A 183 16.90 0.35 0.63
CA GLU A 183 16.15 -0.91 0.63
C GLU A 183 15.00 -0.84 -0.38
N ILE A 184 14.54 -1.99 -0.87
CA ILE A 184 13.40 -2.11 -1.79
C ILE A 184 12.08 -1.83 -1.08
N GLY A 185 10.99 -1.74 -1.84
CA GLY A 185 9.62 -1.66 -1.35
C GLY A 185 8.99 -0.27 -1.47
N GLY A 186 9.78 0.78 -1.70
CA GLY A 186 9.28 2.15 -1.73
C GLY A 186 8.49 2.46 -0.45
N LEU A 187 7.26 2.97 -0.59
CA LEU A 187 6.41 3.26 0.56
C LEU A 187 5.96 2.01 1.36
N LEU A 188 6.11 0.78 0.85
CA LEU A 188 5.91 -0.42 1.67
C LEU A 188 6.93 -0.47 2.82
N THR A 189 8.18 -0.13 2.50
CA THR A 189 9.27 -0.10 3.48
C THR A 189 9.23 1.20 4.24
N PHE A 190 9.31 2.34 3.54
CA PHE A 190 9.56 3.65 4.17
C PHE A 190 8.30 4.41 4.60
N GLY A 191 7.12 4.05 4.11
CA GLY A 191 5.87 4.79 4.38
C GLY A 191 4.93 4.07 5.36
N ILE A 192 4.57 2.83 5.06
CA ILE A 192 3.67 2.01 5.87
C ILE A 192 4.39 1.66 7.18
N PRO A 193 3.82 1.88 8.37
CA PRO A 193 4.50 1.54 9.61
C PRO A 193 4.63 0.02 9.88
N GLU A 194 5.60 -0.37 10.71
CA GLU A 194 5.87 -1.78 11.07
C GLU A 194 4.70 -2.49 11.74
N PHE A 195 3.85 -1.76 12.45
CA PHE A 195 2.66 -2.33 13.08
C PHE A 195 1.58 -2.80 12.08
N LYS A 196 1.75 -2.50 10.78
CA LYS A 196 0.94 -3.03 9.67
C LYS A 196 1.72 -3.99 8.78
N LEU A 197 3.01 -3.74 8.58
CA LEU A 197 3.88 -4.52 7.70
C LEU A 197 5.31 -4.50 8.24
N GLU A 198 5.75 -5.61 8.84
CA GLU A 198 7.14 -5.79 9.28
C GLU A 198 8.12 -5.70 8.12
N LYS A 199 9.30 -5.11 8.35
CA LYS A 199 10.25 -4.78 7.27
C LYS A 199 11.06 -5.97 6.79
N ASN A 200 11.23 -6.97 7.65
CA ASN A 200 11.80 -8.26 7.29
C ASN A 200 11.05 -8.96 6.13
N VAL A 201 9.77 -8.63 5.90
CA VAL A 201 8.99 -9.14 4.77
C VAL A 201 9.60 -8.65 3.46
N MET A 202 9.99 -7.38 3.39
CA MET A 202 10.60 -6.80 2.19
C MET A 202 12.05 -7.26 2.01
N GLU A 203 12.83 -7.37 3.09
CA GLU A 203 14.19 -7.93 3.04
C GLU A 203 14.18 -9.38 2.52
N ARG A 204 13.24 -10.20 3.00
CA ARG A 204 13.08 -11.57 2.52
C ARG A 204 12.68 -11.60 1.05
N ARG A 205 11.73 -10.75 0.64
CA ARG A 205 11.30 -10.66 -0.76
C ARG A 205 12.44 -10.22 -1.67
N ARG A 206 13.28 -9.29 -1.24
CA ARG A 206 14.48 -8.89 -1.97
C ARG A 206 15.39 -10.08 -2.22
N ALA A 207 15.71 -10.85 -1.18
CA ALA A 207 16.56 -12.03 -1.31
C ALA A 207 15.97 -13.04 -2.30
N VAL A 208 14.66 -13.27 -2.26
CA VAL A 208 13.96 -14.14 -3.23
C VAL A 208 14.11 -13.61 -4.66
N PHE A 209 13.95 -12.31 -4.89
CA PHE A 209 14.12 -11.72 -6.21
C PHE A 209 15.59 -11.73 -6.70
N GLU A 210 16.55 -11.51 -5.82
CA GLU A 210 17.98 -11.65 -6.15
C GLU A 210 18.31 -13.09 -6.54
N GLU A 211 17.80 -14.09 -5.81
CA GLU A 211 17.91 -15.51 -6.15
C GLU A 211 17.25 -15.85 -7.50
N MET A 212 16.17 -15.14 -7.85
CA MET A 212 15.51 -15.26 -9.16
C MET A 212 16.33 -14.67 -10.32
N GLY A 213 17.34 -13.83 -10.04
CA GLY A 213 18.18 -13.17 -11.04
C GLY A 213 17.86 -11.68 -11.26
N VAL A 214 17.01 -11.08 -10.42
CA VAL A 214 16.79 -9.63 -10.41
C VAL A 214 18.00 -8.94 -9.81
N GLU A 215 18.52 -7.92 -10.49
CA GLU A 215 19.65 -7.13 -9.99
C GLU A 215 19.14 -5.84 -9.35
N PHE A 216 19.47 -5.57 -8.09
CA PHE A 216 19.12 -4.32 -7.41
C PHE A 216 20.31 -3.34 -7.34
N ARG A 217 20.09 -2.12 -7.80
CA ARG A 217 21.00 -0.96 -7.71
C ARG A 217 20.38 0.08 -6.78
N LEU A 218 20.54 -0.14 -5.48
CA LEU A 218 19.98 0.67 -4.41
C LEU A 218 20.89 1.86 -4.07
N GLY A 219 20.30 2.91 -3.48
CA GLY A 219 21.00 4.17 -3.20
C GLY A 219 21.37 4.96 -4.46
N VAL A 220 20.73 4.69 -5.60
CA VAL A 220 21.01 5.31 -6.91
C VAL A 220 19.79 6.12 -7.37
N GLU A 221 19.99 7.42 -7.58
CA GLU A 221 18.95 8.33 -8.05
C GLU A 221 19.13 8.69 -9.52
N ILE A 222 18.14 8.30 -10.34
CA ILE A 222 18.14 8.60 -11.77
C ILE A 222 17.89 10.10 -12.02
N GLY A 223 18.73 10.70 -12.84
CA GLY A 223 18.81 12.15 -13.08
C GLY A 223 19.87 12.85 -12.22
N ARG A 224 20.38 12.21 -11.16
CA ARG A 224 21.49 12.74 -10.35
C ARG A 224 22.75 11.88 -10.47
N ASP A 225 22.63 10.59 -10.16
CA ASP A 225 23.76 9.66 -10.08
C ASP A 225 23.99 8.95 -11.43
N ILE A 226 22.91 8.67 -12.16
CA ILE A 226 22.91 8.12 -13.52
C ILE A 226 21.90 8.89 -14.37
N THR A 227 22.27 9.27 -15.61
CA THR A 227 21.35 9.97 -16.51
C THR A 227 20.38 9.03 -17.20
N ILE A 228 19.21 9.54 -17.61
CA ILE A 228 18.23 8.75 -18.35
C ILE A 228 18.78 8.31 -19.72
N ASP A 229 19.58 9.14 -20.38
CA ASP A 229 20.20 8.84 -21.68
C ASP A 229 21.12 7.62 -21.59
N THR A 230 21.94 7.54 -20.53
CA THR A 230 22.77 6.36 -20.28
C THR A 230 21.94 5.09 -20.18
N LEU A 231 20.79 5.14 -19.49
CA LEU A 231 19.91 3.96 -19.40
C LEU A 231 19.27 3.61 -20.75
N LEU A 232 18.87 4.61 -21.54
CA LEU A 232 18.29 4.39 -22.87
C LEU A 232 19.28 3.76 -23.87
N GLU A 233 20.57 4.06 -23.73
CA GLU A 233 21.66 3.47 -24.50
C GLU A 233 21.97 2.03 -24.06
N GLU A 234 22.02 1.77 -22.75
CA GLU A 234 22.48 0.48 -22.20
C GLU A 234 21.40 -0.62 -22.12
N TYR A 235 20.12 -0.25 -22.14
CA TYR A 235 19.00 -1.18 -21.92
C TYR A 235 18.05 -1.23 -23.11
N ASP A 236 17.42 -2.39 -23.33
CA ASP A 236 16.49 -2.60 -24.43
C ASP A 236 15.15 -1.87 -24.22
N ALA A 237 14.70 -1.76 -22.97
CA ALA A 237 13.52 -1.00 -22.56
C ALA A 237 13.65 -0.51 -21.12
N LEU A 238 12.86 0.49 -20.76
CA LEU A 238 12.78 1.08 -19.42
C LEU A 238 11.37 0.98 -18.87
N PHE A 239 11.22 0.71 -17.57
CA PHE A 239 9.98 0.83 -16.83
C PHE A 239 10.08 1.88 -15.73
N LEU A 240 9.09 2.76 -15.63
CA LEU A 240 9.00 3.80 -14.61
C LEU A 240 7.92 3.42 -13.57
N GLY A 241 8.36 3.21 -12.33
CA GLY A 241 7.52 2.88 -11.16
C GLY A 241 7.84 3.77 -9.97
N MET A 242 7.96 5.08 -10.18
CA MET A 242 8.49 6.05 -9.22
C MET A 242 7.47 6.55 -8.17
N GLY A 243 6.19 6.17 -8.28
CA GLY A 243 5.15 6.52 -7.31
C GLY A 243 4.79 8.00 -7.23
N THR A 244 4.17 8.42 -6.12
CA THR A 244 3.71 9.80 -5.85
C THR A 244 4.26 10.28 -4.51
N TYR A 245 5.10 11.33 -4.52
CA TYR A 245 5.76 11.83 -3.29
C TYR A 245 5.40 13.29 -2.95
N LYS A 246 4.73 14.01 -3.85
CA LYS A 246 4.34 15.40 -3.62
C LYS A 246 3.07 15.47 -2.78
N SER A 247 3.21 15.96 -1.55
CA SER A 247 2.09 16.13 -0.63
C SER A 247 1.11 17.19 -1.13
N MET A 248 -0.18 16.87 -1.07
CA MET A 248 -1.23 17.86 -1.32
C MET A 248 -1.33 18.86 -0.17
N GLN A 249 -1.55 20.13 -0.53
CA GLN A 249 -1.69 21.24 0.40
C GLN A 249 -3.16 21.64 0.55
N GLY A 250 -3.50 22.18 1.71
CA GLY A 250 -4.83 22.73 2.04
C GLY A 250 -5.03 24.17 1.55
N GLY A 251 -3.95 24.93 1.39
CA GLY A 251 -3.96 26.32 0.94
C GLY A 251 -4.54 27.30 1.96
N PHE A 252 -4.55 26.94 3.24
CA PHE A 252 -5.09 27.79 4.31
C PHE A 252 -4.00 28.56 5.07
N PRO A 253 -4.32 29.70 5.71
CA PRO A 253 -3.37 30.43 6.52
C PRO A 253 -2.73 29.58 7.62
N GLY A 254 -1.43 29.78 7.85
CA GLY A 254 -0.68 29.08 8.91
C GLY A 254 -0.20 27.68 8.53
N GLU A 255 -0.49 27.18 7.33
CA GLU A 255 -0.05 25.84 6.87
C GLU A 255 1.48 25.63 6.88
N ASN A 256 2.27 26.71 6.87
CA ASN A 256 3.74 26.66 6.91
C ASN A 256 4.32 27.03 8.30
N LEU A 257 3.50 27.08 9.36
CA LEU A 257 4.00 27.38 10.70
C LEU A 257 4.93 26.25 11.20
N PRO A 258 5.99 26.58 11.98
CA PRO A 258 6.75 25.57 12.71
C PRO A 258 5.84 24.71 13.59
N GLY A 259 5.93 23.38 13.44
CA GLY A 259 5.02 22.41 14.06
C GLY A 259 3.95 21.84 13.11
N VAL A 260 3.87 22.33 11.87
CA VAL A 260 3.09 21.70 10.80
C VAL A 260 3.99 20.75 10.01
N HIS A 261 3.55 19.50 9.85
CA HIS A 261 4.28 18.43 9.20
C HIS A 261 3.48 17.83 8.05
N LYS A 262 4.17 17.44 6.98
CA LYS A 262 3.58 16.61 5.92
C LYS A 262 3.57 15.15 6.37
N ALA A 263 2.51 14.43 6.03
CA ALA A 263 2.35 13.04 6.47
C ALA A 263 3.50 12.12 6.02
N LEU A 264 3.96 12.19 4.77
CA LEU A 264 5.07 11.34 4.31
C LEU A 264 6.37 11.65 5.01
N ASP A 265 6.71 12.93 5.16
CA ASP A 265 7.93 13.34 5.85
C ASP A 265 7.95 12.77 7.28
N PHE A 266 6.82 12.86 8.00
CA PHE A 266 6.66 12.28 9.34
C PHE A 266 6.80 10.75 9.36
N LEU A 267 6.10 10.04 8.47
CA LEU A 267 6.11 8.58 8.44
C LEU A 267 7.47 8.03 8.02
N ILE A 268 8.09 8.61 6.99
CA ILE A 268 9.43 8.23 6.51
C ILE A 268 10.48 8.51 7.58
N ALA A 269 10.44 9.66 8.23
CA ALA A 269 11.34 9.96 9.33
C ALA A 269 11.20 8.94 10.49
N ASN A 270 9.96 8.57 10.83
CA ASN A 270 9.73 7.56 11.87
C ASN A 270 10.30 6.19 11.48
N VAL A 271 10.02 5.72 10.26
CA VAL A 271 10.53 4.41 9.81
C VAL A 271 12.05 4.42 9.72
N ASN A 272 12.66 5.47 9.17
CA ASN A 272 14.12 5.59 9.11
C ASN A 272 14.74 5.55 10.50
N HIS A 273 14.12 6.19 11.50
CA HIS A 273 14.55 6.11 12.88
C HIS A 273 14.44 4.68 13.45
N CYS A 274 13.31 4.00 13.22
CA CYS A 274 13.11 2.61 13.67
C CYS A 274 14.11 1.63 13.05
N LEU A 275 14.50 1.84 11.79
CA LEU A 275 15.42 0.97 11.05
C LEU A 275 16.89 1.40 11.12
N GLY A 276 17.20 2.56 11.69
CA GLY A 276 18.56 3.11 11.67
C GLY A 276 19.03 3.59 10.30
N PHE A 277 18.11 3.99 9.42
CA PHE A 277 18.40 4.62 8.12
C PHE A 277 18.44 6.15 8.17
N GLU A 278 18.18 6.76 9.34
CA GLU A 278 18.31 8.21 9.53
C GLU A 278 19.74 8.68 9.23
N LYS A 279 19.88 9.75 8.45
CA LYS A 279 21.20 10.29 8.08
C LYS A 279 21.66 11.35 9.07
N ASP A 280 20.71 12.10 9.62
CA ASP A 280 20.94 13.10 10.65
C ASP A 280 19.87 12.96 11.75
N PRO A 281 20.24 13.01 13.05
CA PRO A 281 19.27 12.90 14.15
C PRO A 281 18.16 13.96 14.13
N GLY A 282 18.40 15.11 13.49
CA GLY A 282 17.45 16.19 13.30
C GLY A 282 16.37 15.89 12.25
N GLU A 283 16.51 14.84 11.45
CA GLU A 283 15.46 14.37 10.53
C GLU A 283 14.28 13.74 11.30
N TYR A 284 14.52 13.20 12.50
CA TYR A 284 13.47 12.56 13.28
C TYR A 284 12.44 13.56 13.80
N ILE A 285 11.17 13.35 13.42
CA ILE A 285 10.04 14.13 13.89
C ILE A 285 9.42 13.41 15.09
N SER A 286 9.65 13.96 16.28
CA SER A 286 9.13 13.43 17.54
C SER A 286 7.88 14.18 17.99
N PHE A 287 6.81 13.45 18.29
CA PHE A 287 5.58 13.97 18.91
C PHE A 287 5.45 13.64 20.39
N LYS A 288 6.53 13.19 21.04
CA LYS A 288 6.52 12.84 22.47
C LYS A 288 6.07 14.03 23.32
N GLY A 289 5.03 13.82 24.13
CA GLY A 289 4.49 14.84 25.05
C GLY A 289 3.73 15.99 24.38
N GLN A 290 3.36 15.86 23.10
CA GLN A 290 2.65 16.88 22.34
C GLN A 290 1.18 16.51 22.10
N ARG A 291 0.31 17.51 21.95
CA ARG A 291 -1.06 17.35 21.45
C ARG A 291 -1.02 17.39 19.92
N VAL A 292 -1.33 16.26 19.28
CA VAL A 292 -1.22 16.13 17.82
C VAL A 292 -2.60 16.18 17.18
N VAL A 293 -2.74 16.99 16.13
CA VAL A 293 -3.93 16.97 15.26
C VAL A 293 -3.53 16.48 13.87
N VAL A 294 -4.09 15.35 13.45
CA VAL A 294 -3.93 14.82 12.09
C VAL A 294 -5.13 15.23 11.24
N LEU A 295 -4.85 15.94 10.15
CA LEU A 295 -5.84 16.44 9.20
C LEU A 295 -5.98 15.48 8.02
N GLY A 296 -7.05 14.71 7.98
CA GLY A 296 -7.26 13.69 6.95
C GLY A 296 -8.11 12.52 7.45
N GLY A 297 -8.41 11.59 6.55
CA GLY A 297 -9.21 10.40 6.90
C GLY A 297 -8.87 9.15 6.09
N GLY A 298 -7.81 9.17 5.28
CA GLY A 298 -7.32 8.01 4.54
C GLY A 298 -6.41 7.11 5.38
N ASP A 299 -5.90 6.03 4.78
CA ASP A 299 -4.98 5.11 5.46
C ASP A 299 -3.69 5.82 5.95
N THR A 300 -3.18 6.77 5.17
CA THR A 300 -2.07 7.64 5.59
C THR A 300 -2.37 8.40 6.89
N ALA A 301 -3.60 8.92 7.06
CA ALA A 301 -3.99 9.59 8.29
C ALA A 301 -4.03 8.59 9.46
N MET A 302 -4.52 7.37 9.22
CA MET A 302 -4.53 6.31 10.25
C MET A 302 -3.10 5.93 10.66
N ASP A 303 -2.19 5.82 9.70
CA ASP A 303 -0.78 5.54 9.96
C ASP A 303 -0.13 6.67 10.76
N CYS A 304 -0.42 7.94 10.42
CA CYS A 304 0.05 9.09 11.18
C CYS A 304 -0.49 9.10 12.62
N ASN A 305 -1.80 8.86 12.80
CA ASN A 305 -2.44 8.83 14.11
C ASN A 305 -1.81 7.75 15.00
N ARG A 306 -1.73 6.53 14.50
CA ARG A 306 -1.24 5.36 15.24
C ARG A 306 0.26 5.42 15.53
N THR A 307 1.05 6.05 14.64
CA THR A 307 2.46 6.36 14.88
C THR A 307 2.62 7.43 15.95
N SER A 308 1.81 8.48 15.93
CA SER A 308 1.83 9.56 16.94
C SER A 308 1.55 9.03 18.35
N VAL A 309 0.60 8.09 18.48
CA VAL A 309 0.32 7.40 19.76
C VAL A 309 1.57 6.65 20.24
N ARG A 310 2.24 5.90 19.36
CA ARG A 310 3.44 5.11 19.68
C ARG A 310 4.65 5.95 20.05
N GLN A 311 4.79 7.14 19.49
CA GLN A 311 5.82 8.09 19.88
C GLN A 311 5.56 8.75 21.26
N GLY A 312 4.40 8.50 21.87
CA GLY A 312 4.05 9.03 23.19
C GLY A 312 3.48 10.44 23.15
N ALA A 313 2.72 10.80 22.11
CA ALA A 313 1.89 11.99 22.11
C ALA A 313 0.93 12.01 23.32
N THR A 314 0.70 13.19 23.91
CA THR A 314 -0.21 13.35 25.06
C THR A 314 -1.66 13.15 24.66
N SER A 315 -2.02 13.57 23.45
CA SER A 315 -3.33 13.31 22.83
C SER A 315 -3.18 13.30 21.32
N VAL A 316 -3.98 12.49 20.63
CA VAL A 316 -4.01 12.42 19.18
C VAL A 316 -5.45 12.58 18.71
N THR A 317 -5.69 13.60 17.89
CA THR A 317 -7.01 13.91 17.33
C THR A 317 -6.96 13.80 15.82
N CYS A 318 -7.82 12.96 15.25
CA CYS A 318 -8.04 12.86 13.81
C CYS A 318 -9.22 13.76 13.40
N ALA A 319 -8.93 14.85 12.70
CA ALA A 319 -9.98 15.74 12.18
C ALA A 319 -10.26 15.44 10.70
N TYR A 320 -11.51 15.11 10.40
CA TYR A 320 -11.95 14.74 9.06
C TYR A 320 -13.19 15.53 8.63
N ARG A 321 -13.15 16.07 7.40
CA ARG A 321 -14.17 16.99 6.87
C ARG A 321 -15.52 16.34 6.52
N ARG A 322 -15.68 15.03 6.63
CA ARG A 322 -16.94 14.31 6.36
C ARG A 322 -17.32 13.47 7.57
N ASP A 323 -18.46 12.81 7.47
CA ASP A 323 -18.89 11.80 8.44
C ASP A 323 -18.02 10.52 8.39
N GLU A 324 -18.25 9.65 9.37
CA GLU A 324 -17.53 8.39 9.55
C GLU A 324 -17.77 7.39 8.42
N GLU A 325 -19.01 7.33 7.90
CA GLU A 325 -19.39 6.41 6.83
C GLU A 325 -18.63 6.72 5.52
N ASN A 326 -18.34 7.99 5.26
CA ASN A 326 -17.59 8.45 4.09
C ASN A 326 -16.07 8.54 4.34
N MET A 327 -15.54 7.93 5.41
CA MET A 327 -14.10 7.91 5.68
C MET A 327 -13.36 6.95 4.73
N PRO A 328 -12.32 7.43 4.01
CA PRO A 328 -11.63 6.61 3.01
C PRO A 328 -10.56 5.68 3.61
N GLY A 329 -10.19 5.78 4.88
CA GLY A 329 -9.27 4.82 5.51
C GLY A 329 -9.94 3.47 5.79
N SER A 330 -9.19 2.38 5.76
CA SER A 330 -9.72 1.04 6.05
C SER A 330 -10.48 1.02 7.37
N ARG A 331 -11.67 0.39 7.37
CA ARG A 331 -12.51 0.30 8.59
C ARG A 331 -11.76 -0.37 9.74
N LYS A 332 -10.92 -1.36 9.41
CA LYS A 332 -10.05 -2.06 10.35
C LYS A 332 -9.04 -1.12 11.01
N GLU A 333 -8.42 -0.25 10.21
CA GLU A 333 -7.42 0.71 10.70
C GLU A 333 -8.05 1.82 11.54
N VAL A 334 -9.24 2.30 11.17
CA VAL A 334 -10.02 3.25 11.97
C VAL A 334 -10.39 2.66 13.34
N ALA A 335 -10.85 1.40 13.37
CA ALA A 335 -11.15 0.70 14.62
C ALA A 335 -9.89 0.53 15.49
N ASN A 336 -8.77 0.11 14.90
CA ASN A 336 -7.49 -0.04 15.62
C ASN A 336 -7.01 1.29 16.21
N ALA A 337 -7.10 2.39 15.45
CA ALA A 337 -6.74 3.72 15.93
C ALA A 337 -7.62 4.17 17.11
N ARG A 338 -8.93 3.93 17.05
CA ARG A 338 -9.86 4.26 18.15
C ARG A 338 -9.54 3.47 19.41
N GLU A 339 -9.29 2.17 19.29
CA GLU A 339 -8.90 1.31 20.41
C GLU A 339 -7.55 1.72 21.03
N GLU A 340 -6.64 2.28 20.23
CA GLU A 340 -5.35 2.81 20.67
C GLU A 340 -5.45 4.21 21.30
N GLY A 341 -6.64 4.82 21.34
CA GLY A 341 -6.92 6.07 22.04
C GLY A 341 -7.00 7.33 21.17
N VAL A 342 -7.09 7.18 19.84
CA VAL A 342 -7.25 8.32 18.92
C VAL A 342 -8.67 8.89 19.03
N GLU A 343 -8.78 10.21 19.22
CA GLU A 343 -10.05 10.93 19.20
C GLU A 343 -10.43 11.30 17.77
N PHE A 344 -11.64 10.93 17.33
CA PHE A 344 -12.12 11.23 15.99
C PHE A 344 -13.09 12.41 16.01
N LEU A 345 -12.73 13.47 15.29
CA LEU A 345 -13.59 14.63 15.04
C LEU A 345 -14.06 14.63 13.59
N PHE A 346 -15.21 14.02 13.38
CA PHE A 346 -15.89 14.01 12.09
C PHE A 346 -16.55 15.35 11.81
N ASN A 347 -16.81 15.59 10.52
CA ASN A 347 -17.38 16.83 10.03
C ASN A 347 -16.62 18.07 10.51
N ARG A 348 -15.28 17.99 10.52
CA ARG A 348 -14.36 19.09 10.84
C ARG A 348 -13.46 19.39 9.66
N GLN A 349 -13.63 20.58 9.11
CA GLN A 349 -12.80 21.07 8.02
C GLN A 349 -11.83 22.15 8.53
N PRO A 350 -10.51 21.98 8.37
CA PRO A 350 -9.54 23.01 8.72
C PRO A 350 -9.69 24.24 7.82
N VAL A 351 -9.59 25.42 8.41
CA VAL A 351 -9.63 26.71 7.71
C VAL A 351 -8.41 27.59 8.01
N ALA A 352 -7.66 27.30 9.07
CA ALA A 352 -6.35 27.89 9.36
C ALA A 352 -5.61 27.09 10.43
N VAL A 353 -4.29 27.15 10.46
CA VAL A 353 -3.47 26.82 11.64
C VAL A 353 -3.17 28.13 12.37
N VAL A 354 -3.30 28.14 13.68
CA VAL A 354 -3.15 29.34 14.52
C VAL A 354 -2.00 29.19 15.49
N GLY A 355 -1.32 30.31 15.79
CA GLY A 355 -0.29 30.42 16.82
C GLY A 355 0.70 31.54 16.54
N GLU A 356 1.46 31.95 17.57
CA GLU A 356 2.47 33.00 17.49
C GLU A 356 3.87 32.39 17.30
N GLY A 357 4.35 32.37 16.04
CA GLY A 357 5.67 31.85 15.68
C GLY A 357 5.79 30.32 15.62
N LYS A 358 4.83 29.58 16.17
CA LYS A 358 4.66 28.12 16.03
C LYS A 358 3.19 27.74 16.18
N VAL A 359 2.87 26.47 15.90
CA VAL A 359 1.52 25.92 16.08
C VAL A 359 1.08 26.00 17.56
N GLU A 360 -0.15 26.48 17.78
CA GLU A 360 -0.87 26.41 19.06
C GLU A 360 -2.29 25.82 18.91
N GLY A 361 -2.79 25.70 17.68
CA GLY A 361 -4.05 25.04 17.38
C GLY A 361 -4.42 25.04 15.90
N VAL A 362 -5.52 24.36 15.59
CA VAL A 362 -6.14 24.36 14.26
C VAL A 362 -7.52 24.95 14.36
N LYS A 363 -7.78 26.02 13.61
CA LYS A 363 -9.13 26.55 13.43
C LYS A 363 -9.88 25.67 12.43
N VAL A 364 -11.00 25.13 12.84
CA VAL A 364 -11.89 24.30 12.04
C VAL A 364 -13.28 24.89 11.96
N VAL A 365 -14.04 24.49 10.95
CA VAL A 365 -15.49 24.69 10.84
C VAL A 365 -16.20 23.36 10.85
N ARG A 366 -17.45 23.35 11.31
CA ARG A 366 -18.32 22.18 11.18
C ARG A 366 -18.80 22.07 9.74
N THR A 367 -18.89 20.84 9.27
CA THR A 367 -19.49 20.52 7.98
C THR A 367 -20.77 19.70 8.17
N ARG A 368 -21.58 19.64 7.13
CA ARG A 368 -22.68 18.67 6.99
C ARG A 368 -22.58 18.05 5.61
N MET A 369 -23.03 16.81 5.47
CA MET A 369 -23.03 16.17 4.15
C MET A 369 -24.19 16.70 3.31
N GLY A 370 -23.87 17.34 2.19
CA GLY A 370 -24.85 17.75 1.18
C GLY A 370 -25.38 16.54 0.40
N GLU A 371 -26.03 16.83 -0.73
CA GLU A 371 -26.51 15.80 -1.64
C GLU A 371 -25.35 14.99 -2.25
N PRO A 372 -25.56 13.70 -2.54
CA PRO A 372 -24.58 12.89 -3.28
C PRO A 372 -24.39 13.45 -4.69
N ASP A 373 -23.14 13.46 -5.16
CA ASP A 373 -22.85 13.69 -6.57
C ASP A 373 -23.17 12.45 -7.44
N GLU A 374 -22.93 12.54 -8.75
CA GLU A 374 -23.19 11.46 -9.72
C GLU A 374 -22.47 10.14 -9.40
N ASN A 375 -21.39 10.19 -8.61
CA ASN A 375 -20.64 9.02 -8.14
C ASN A 375 -21.08 8.57 -6.73
N GLY A 376 -22.21 9.07 -6.23
CA GLY A 376 -22.71 8.83 -4.88
C GLY A 376 -21.92 9.57 -3.79
N ARG A 377 -20.92 10.39 -4.16
CA ARG A 377 -20.01 11.01 -3.19
C ARG A 377 -20.64 12.29 -2.67
N ARG A 378 -20.95 12.32 -1.38
CA ARG A 378 -21.52 13.51 -0.74
C ARG A 378 -20.44 14.56 -0.53
N ARG A 379 -20.74 15.82 -0.87
CA ARG A 379 -19.84 16.96 -0.65
C ARG A 379 -20.07 17.56 0.74
N PRO A 380 -19.02 17.86 1.51
CA PRO A 380 -19.18 18.56 2.78
C PRO A 380 -19.53 20.03 2.52
N GLU A 381 -20.60 20.49 3.14
CA GLU A 381 -21.02 21.90 3.16
C GLU A 381 -20.65 22.53 4.51
N VAL A 382 -20.06 23.72 4.49
CA VAL A 382 -19.71 24.45 5.70
C VAL A 382 -20.97 24.93 6.42
N VAL A 383 -21.04 24.73 7.73
CA VAL A 383 -22.06 25.32 8.59
C VAL A 383 -21.58 26.72 9.03
N PRO A 384 -22.21 27.82 8.61
CA PRO A 384 -21.77 29.17 8.98
C PRO A 384 -21.77 29.41 10.49
N GLY A 385 -20.80 30.16 11.02
CA GLY A 385 -20.72 30.51 12.45
C GLY A 385 -20.34 29.35 13.37
N SER A 386 -19.77 28.27 12.82
CA SER A 386 -19.40 27.05 13.55
C SER A 386 -17.89 26.94 13.81
N GLU A 387 -17.17 28.04 13.67
CA GLU A 387 -15.73 28.11 13.88
C GLU A 387 -15.36 27.71 15.32
N GLU A 388 -14.43 26.77 15.45
CA GLU A 388 -13.82 26.42 16.73
C GLU A 388 -12.32 26.17 16.55
N VAL A 389 -11.55 26.28 17.63
CA VAL A 389 -10.10 26.01 17.62
C VAL A 389 -9.84 24.73 18.39
N ILE A 390 -9.21 23.77 17.73
CA ILE A 390 -8.70 22.54 18.35
C ILE A 390 -7.27 22.83 18.82
N PRO A 391 -6.98 22.78 20.12
CA PRO A 391 -5.62 23.01 20.62
C PRO A 391 -4.65 21.93 20.09
N ALA A 392 -3.48 22.35 19.62
CA ALA A 392 -2.48 21.45 19.04
C ALA A 392 -1.09 22.03 19.25
N ASP A 393 -0.11 21.17 19.51
CA ASP A 393 1.31 21.54 19.53
C ASP A 393 1.99 21.09 18.21
N ALA A 394 1.44 20.06 17.57
CA ALA A 394 1.83 19.60 16.24
C ALA A 394 0.62 19.29 15.36
N VAL A 395 0.74 19.56 14.07
CA VAL A 395 -0.30 19.30 13.06
C VAL A 395 0.29 18.47 11.93
N VAL A 396 -0.38 17.38 11.55
CA VAL A 396 0.03 16.54 10.42
C VAL A 396 -0.98 16.66 9.29
N ILE A 397 -0.52 17.06 8.11
CA ILE A 397 -1.36 17.19 6.91
C ILE A 397 -1.31 15.87 6.12
N ALA A 398 -2.44 15.17 6.10
CA ALA A 398 -2.62 13.85 5.47
C ALA A 398 -3.74 13.89 4.42
N PHE A 399 -3.69 14.87 3.50
CA PHE A 399 -4.69 15.03 2.46
C PHE A 399 -4.49 14.11 1.25
N GLY A 400 -3.30 13.55 1.08
CA GLY A 400 -2.92 12.64 0.00
C GLY A 400 -1.76 13.20 -0.83
N PHE A 401 -1.44 12.51 -1.93
CA PHE A 401 -0.25 12.77 -2.74
C PHE A 401 -0.56 12.86 -4.22
N GLN A 402 0.30 13.59 -4.93
CA GLN A 402 0.27 13.75 -6.37
C GLN A 402 1.58 13.27 -6.99
N PRO A 403 1.56 12.86 -8.27
CA PRO A 403 2.78 12.65 -9.03
C PRO A 403 3.66 13.89 -9.04
N ASP A 404 4.96 13.65 -9.15
CA ASP A 404 5.98 14.69 -9.26
C ASP A 404 7.06 14.19 -10.24
N PRO A 405 6.72 14.09 -11.53
CA PRO A 405 7.64 13.57 -12.53
C PRO A 405 8.89 14.47 -12.60
N PRO A 406 10.10 13.89 -12.60
CA PRO A 406 11.32 14.69 -12.68
C PRO A 406 11.44 15.39 -14.04
N ALA A 407 12.14 16.53 -14.07
CA ALA A 407 12.26 17.35 -15.29
C ALA A 407 12.81 16.58 -16.50
N TRP A 408 13.78 15.69 -16.28
CA TRP A 408 14.38 14.88 -17.35
C TRP A 408 13.34 13.99 -18.06
N LEU A 409 12.24 13.61 -17.40
CA LEU A 409 11.23 12.73 -17.97
C LEU A 409 10.51 13.39 -19.15
N THR A 410 10.10 14.65 -18.99
CA THR A 410 9.44 15.41 -20.07
C THR A 410 10.43 15.84 -21.14
N GLU A 411 11.69 16.11 -20.77
CA GLU A 411 12.79 16.38 -21.73
C GLU A 411 13.07 15.17 -22.64
N THR A 412 12.83 13.95 -22.14
CA THR A 412 12.95 12.70 -22.91
C THR A 412 11.74 12.45 -23.83
N GLY A 413 10.76 13.36 -23.87
CA GLY A 413 9.57 13.23 -24.71
C GLY A 413 8.46 12.36 -24.12
N VAL A 414 8.50 12.07 -22.81
CA VAL A 414 7.39 11.44 -22.09
C VAL A 414 6.36 12.49 -21.71
N GLU A 415 5.12 12.33 -22.18
CA GLU A 415 4.03 13.25 -21.87
C GLU A 415 3.39 12.98 -20.51
N VAL A 416 2.90 14.04 -19.88
CA VAL A 416 2.12 14.03 -18.64
C VAL A 416 0.75 14.68 -18.87
N ASP A 417 -0.24 14.32 -18.05
CA ASP A 417 -1.57 14.94 -18.07
C ASP A 417 -1.64 16.23 -17.23
N GLU A 418 -2.81 16.86 -17.15
CA GLU A 418 -3.04 18.10 -16.40
C GLU A 418 -2.82 17.97 -14.87
N ARG A 419 -2.63 16.74 -14.37
CA ARG A 419 -2.36 16.43 -12.96
C ARG A 419 -0.96 15.84 -12.78
N ASP A 420 -0.07 16.09 -13.73
CA ASP A 420 1.31 15.60 -13.78
C ASP A 420 1.41 14.06 -13.79
N ARG A 421 0.34 13.32 -14.11
CA ARG A 421 0.40 11.87 -14.25
C ARG A 421 1.04 11.50 -15.58
N VAL A 422 1.94 10.52 -15.57
CA VAL A 422 2.57 10.03 -16.81
C VAL A 422 1.52 9.34 -17.68
N LYS A 423 1.47 9.72 -18.96
CA LYS A 423 0.58 9.08 -19.93
C LYS A 423 1.17 7.74 -20.36
N ALA A 424 0.60 6.66 -19.84
CA ALA A 424 0.89 5.28 -20.23
C ALA A 424 -0.43 4.51 -20.26
N ALA A 425 -0.97 4.27 -21.45
CA ALA A 425 -2.29 3.68 -21.59
C ALA A 425 -2.23 2.16 -21.39
N GLU A 426 -3.16 1.61 -20.62
CA GLU A 426 -3.31 0.16 -20.44
C GLU A 426 -3.61 -0.55 -21.77
N GLN A 427 -4.41 0.09 -22.63
CA GLN A 427 -4.73 -0.41 -23.96
C GLN A 427 -3.89 0.30 -25.02
N GLY A 428 -3.21 -0.47 -25.87
CA GLY A 428 -2.37 0.03 -26.95
C GLY A 428 -1.72 -1.12 -27.72
N GLU A 429 -0.81 -0.78 -28.63
CA GLU A 429 0.05 -1.77 -29.31
C GLU A 429 0.90 -2.55 -28.30
N PHE A 430 1.47 -1.85 -27.33
CA PHE A 430 2.16 -2.42 -26.17
C PHE A 430 1.57 -1.78 -24.91
N ALA A 431 1.04 -2.60 -24.01
CA ALA A 431 0.37 -2.13 -22.80
C ALA A 431 1.33 -1.28 -21.95
N PHE A 432 0.83 -0.15 -21.41
CA PHE A 432 1.57 0.77 -20.56
C PHE A 432 2.81 1.42 -21.18
N ARG A 433 2.95 1.38 -22.52
CA ARG A 433 3.98 2.18 -23.22
C ARG A 433 3.64 3.67 -23.08
N THR A 434 4.65 4.47 -22.76
CA THR A 434 4.52 5.93 -22.74
C THR A 434 4.52 6.50 -24.16
N THR A 435 4.54 7.83 -24.30
CA THR A 435 4.77 8.47 -25.61
C THR A 435 6.18 8.24 -26.16
N HIS A 436 7.13 7.82 -25.33
CA HIS A 436 8.46 7.42 -25.78
C HIS A 436 8.52 5.91 -26.05
N GLU A 437 9.05 5.52 -27.22
CA GLU A 437 8.99 4.16 -27.75
C GLU A 437 9.59 3.09 -26.81
N LYS A 438 10.73 3.40 -26.17
CA LYS A 438 11.44 2.46 -25.27
C LYS A 438 11.01 2.54 -23.80
N ILE A 439 10.07 3.43 -23.43
CA ILE A 439 9.75 3.71 -22.02
C ILE A 439 8.30 3.30 -21.71
N PHE A 440 8.14 2.53 -20.66
CA PHE A 440 6.88 2.08 -20.07
C PHE A 440 6.72 2.68 -18.68
N ALA A 441 5.49 2.80 -18.18
CA ALA A 441 5.25 3.30 -16.83
C ALA A 441 4.01 2.67 -16.21
N GLY A 442 3.99 2.52 -14.88
CA GLY A 442 2.82 1.97 -14.17
C GLY A 442 2.78 2.34 -12.69
N GLY A 443 1.67 2.00 -12.05
CA GLY A 443 1.40 2.32 -10.65
C GLY A 443 1.04 3.79 -10.44
N ASP A 444 1.28 4.27 -9.23
CA ASP A 444 0.74 5.55 -8.77
C ASP A 444 1.18 6.77 -9.61
N MET A 445 2.29 6.70 -10.33
CA MET A 445 2.72 7.81 -11.19
C MET A 445 1.88 7.96 -12.47
N VAL A 446 1.20 6.88 -12.89
CA VAL A 446 0.27 6.86 -14.03
C VAL A 446 -1.17 7.05 -13.55
N ARG A 447 -1.55 6.33 -12.48
CA ARG A 447 -2.92 6.34 -11.97
C ARG A 447 -3.22 7.54 -11.06
N GLY A 448 -2.23 7.99 -10.31
CA GLY A 448 -2.39 8.73 -9.06
C GLY A 448 -2.36 7.77 -7.85
N SER A 449 -2.20 8.30 -6.65
CA SER A 449 -2.12 7.52 -5.40
C SER A 449 -3.29 6.54 -5.26
N ASP A 450 -3.01 5.23 -5.22
CA ASP A 450 -4.00 4.15 -5.17
C ASP A 450 -3.47 2.99 -4.27
N LEU A 451 -4.04 1.80 -4.40
CA LEU A 451 -3.73 0.62 -3.60
C LEU A 451 -2.49 -0.11 -4.13
N VAL A 452 -1.73 -0.69 -3.20
CA VAL A 452 -0.55 -1.54 -3.48
C VAL A 452 -0.84 -2.62 -4.52
N VAL A 453 -1.98 -3.30 -4.41
CA VAL A 453 -2.36 -4.39 -5.34
C VAL A 453 -2.62 -3.89 -6.76
N THR A 454 -3.11 -2.65 -6.92
CA THR A 454 -3.30 -2.02 -8.23
C THR A 454 -1.95 -1.70 -8.86
N ALA A 455 -1.01 -1.16 -8.08
CA ALA A 455 0.34 -0.90 -8.56
C ALA A 455 1.07 -2.19 -8.97
N ILE A 456 0.91 -3.29 -8.22
CA ILE A 456 1.44 -4.62 -8.62
C ILE A 456 0.83 -5.06 -9.94
N HIS A 457 -0.50 -4.98 -10.08
CA HIS A 457 -1.18 -5.36 -11.31
C HIS A 457 -0.65 -4.58 -12.52
N GLU A 458 -0.59 -3.25 -12.44
CA GLU A 458 -0.10 -2.41 -13.54
C GLU A 458 1.38 -2.66 -13.86
N GLY A 459 2.21 -2.90 -12.84
CA GLY A 459 3.62 -3.29 -13.05
C GLY A 459 3.75 -4.60 -13.83
N ARG A 460 2.92 -5.60 -13.49
CA ARG A 460 2.89 -6.90 -14.18
C ARG A 460 2.40 -6.76 -15.62
N GLN A 461 1.32 -5.99 -15.85
CA GLN A 461 0.79 -5.75 -17.20
C GLN A 461 1.76 -4.93 -18.06
N ALA A 462 2.46 -3.96 -17.48
CA ALA A 462 3.50 -3.23 -18.19
C ALA A 462 4.68 -4.13 -18.58
N ALA A 463 5.05 -5.10 -17.74
CA ALA A 463 6.04 -6.09 -18.11
C ALA A 463 5.59 -6.99 -19.27
N GLU A 464 4.32 -7.40 -19.32
CA GLU A 464 3.76 -8.11 -20.48
C GLU A 464 3.89 -7.25 -21.76
N GLY A 465 3.55 -5.95 -21.68
CA GLY A 465 3.75 -5.02 -22.80
C GLY A 465 5.22 -4.85 -23.22
N ILE A 466 6.15 -4.89 -22.26
CA ILE A 466 7.60 -4.87 -22.56
C ILE A 466 8.02 -6.16 -23.26
N LEU A 467 7.54 -7.33 -22.82
CA LEU A 467 7.85 -8.61 -23.46
C LEU A 467 7.38 -8.64 -24.92
N ASP A 468 6.15 -8.17 -25.17
CA ASP A 468 5.61 -8.02 -26.52
C ASP A 468 6.48 -7.09 -27.38
N TYR A 469 6.92 -5.95 -26.81
CA TYR A 469 7.81 -5.00 -27.49
C TYR A 469 9.18 -5.61 -27.85
N LEU A 470 9.73 -6.45 -26.97
CA LEU A 470 11.02 -7.10 -27.17
C LEU A 470 10.94 -8.35 -28.06
N GLY A 471 9.73 -8.87 -28.28
CA GLY A 471 9.44 -10.09 -29.04
C GLY A 471 9.91 -11.37 -28.33
N VAL A 472 9.73 -11.43 -27.00
CA VAL A 472 10.17 -12.55 -26.14
C VAL A 472 8.99 -13.37 -25.64
#